data_AF-C7GYX2-F1
#
_entry.id   AF-C7GYX2-F1
#
_cell.length_a   1.000
_cell.length_b   1.000
_cell.length_c   1.000
_cell.angle_alpha   90.00
_cell.angle_beta   90.00
_cell.angle_gamma   90.00
#
_symmetry.space_group_name_H-M   'P 1'
#
loop_
_entity.id
_entity.type
_entity.pdbx_description
1 polymer ?
#
loop_
_entity_poly.entity_id
_entity_poly.type
_entity_poly.pdbx_seq_one_letter_code
_entity_poly.pdbx_strand_id
1 'polypeptide(L)'
;MNKKITEKEKRIEEKMKKYENSVFDYLQLQEIKYGLLDGVDVSVYTDARFSAAQMKQIRLGLLQGLDVWYYDNPVFNYLQMQEIRYGLRAGIDVSQYLDPALRWELMKAWRLYLIVEKEALDE
;
A
#
# COMPACT_ATOMS: atom_id res chain seq x y z
N MET A 1 15.09 -14.71 -27.04
CA MET A 1 13.72 -14.27 -27.43
C MET A 1 13.59 -12.80 -27.03
N ASN A 2 13.79 -11.86 -27.97
CA ASN A 2 13.70 -10.42 -27.68
C ASN A 2 12.23 -10.05 -27.48
N LYS A 3 11.80 -9.84 -26.23
CA LYS A 3 10.54 -9.15 -25.97
C LYS A 3 10.69 -7.72 -26.50
N LYS A 4 9.94 -7.36 -27.54
CA LYS A 4 9.76 -5.95 -27.92
C LYS A 4 9.24 -5.22 -26.70
N ILE A 5 10.02 -4.29 -26.18
CA ILE A 5 9.60 -3.40 -25.10
C ILE A 5 8.38 -2.63 -25.60
N THR A 6 7.28 -2.70 -24.85
CA THR A 6 6.05 -1.97 -25.17
C THR A 6 6.27 -0.47 -24.98
N GLU A 7 5.51 0.37 -25.71
CA GLU A 7 5.62 1.82 -25.57
C GLU A 7 5.31 2.30 -24.13
N LYS A 8 4.44 1.56 -23.42
CA LYS A 8 4.17 1.75 -22.00
C LYS A 8 5.43 1.52 -21.15
N GLU A 9 6.16 0.44 -21.38
CA GLU A 9 7.40 0.14 -20.65
C GLU A 9 8.49 1.19 -20.91
N LYS A 10 8.65 1.67 -22.16
CA LYS A 10 9.61 2.75 -22.45
C LYS A 10 9.31 4.04 -21.68
N ARG A 11 8.04 4.46 -21.66
CA ARG A 11 7.62 5.65 -20.89
C ARG A 11 7.88 5.48 -19.40
N ILE A 12 7.78 4.25 -18.88
CA ILE A 12 8.08 3.95 -17.49
C ILE A 12 9.59 3.99 -17.24
N GLU A 13 10.41 3.44 -18.14
CA GLU A 13 11.87 3.57 -18.08
C GLU A 13 12.31 5.03 -18.05
N GLU A 14 11.72 5.89 -18.88
CA GLU A 14 11.98 7.34 -18.85
C GLU A 14 11.62 7.98 -17.50
N LYS A 15 10.45 7.65 -16.96
CA LYS A 15 10.06 8.13 -15.62
C LYS A 15 10.98 7.60 -14.52
N MET A 16 11.52 6.39 -14.67
CA MET A 16 12.44 5.79 -13.70
C MET A 16 13.81 6.47 -13.66
N LYS A 17 14.23 7.18 -14.73
CA LYS A 17 15.50 7.93 -14.76
C LYS A 17 15.65 8.94 -13.62
N LYS A 18 14.52 9.51 -13.16
CA LYS A 18 14.44 10.37 -11.96
C LYS A 18 15.07 9.74 -10.72
N TYR A 19 15.11 8.41 -10.64
CA TYR A 19 15.54 7.66 -9.46
C TYR A 19 16.92 7.01 -9.60
N GLU A 20 17.64 7.21 -10.71
CA GLU A 20 18.94 6.56 -10.99
C GLU A 20 20.00 6.78 -9.90
N ASN A 21 19.99 7.96 -9.26
CA ASN A 21 20.90 8.32 -8.16
C ASN A 21 20.13 8.61 -6.86
N SER A 22 18.99 7.96 -6.67
CA SER A 22 18.16 8.14 -5.48
C SER A 22 18.65 7.32 -4.30
N VAL A 23 18.13 7.63 -3.12
CA VAL A 23 18.40 6.90 -1.86
C VAL A 23 17.62 5.58 -1.76
N PHE A 24 16.79 5.25 -2.76
CA PHE A 24 15.93 4.07 -2.72
C PHE A 24 16.72 2.79 -2.99
N ASP A 25 16.42 1.75 -2.23
CA ASP A 25 16.92 0.39 -2.49
C ASP A 25 16.22 -0.24 -3.70
N TYR A 26 16.78 -1.37 -4.17
CA TYR A 26 16.25 -2.08 -5.33
C TYR A 26 14.77 -2.48 -5.18
N LEU A 27 14.32 -2.87 -3.99
CA LEU A 27 12.95 -3.30 -3.73
C LEU A 27 12.00 -2.10 -3.68
N GLN A 28 12.42 -0.97 -3.14
CA GLN A 28 11.67 0.29 -3.18
C GLN A 28 11.50 0.77 -4.63
N LEU A 29 12.58 0.72 -5.43
CA LEU A 29 12.53 1.04 -6.86
C LEU A 29 11.60 0.10 -7.64
N GLN A 30 11.54 -1.19 -7.27
CA GLN A 30 10.58 -2.13 -7.85
C GLN A 30 9.13 -1.72 -7.56
N GLU A 31 8.81 -1.33 -6.32
CA GLU A 31 7.44 -0.91 -5.98
C GLU A 31 7.06 0.41 -6.65
N ILE A 32 7.99 1.35 -6.83
CA ILE A 32 7.77 2.56 -7.64
C ILE A 32 7.48 2.16 -9.09
N LYS A 33 8.28 1.27 -9.68
CA LYS A 33 8.07 0.79 -11.04
C LYS A 33 6.73 0.08 -11.21
N TYR A 34 6.33 -0.75 -10.23
CA TYR A 34 5.02 -1.41 -10.25
C TYR A 34 3.88 -0.41 -10.17
N GLY A 35 3.97 0.64 -9.34
CA GLY A 35 2.91 1.66 -9.30
C GLY A 35 2.80 2.44 -10.61
N LEU A 36 3.92 2.74 -11.27
CA LEU A 36 3.92 3.35 -12.60
C LEU A 36 3.31 2.43 -13.67
N LEU A 37 3.52 1.11 -13.55
CA LEU A 37 2.90 0.10 -14.42
C LEU A 37 1.39 -0.02 -14.17
N ASP A 38 0.99 -0.02 -12.90
CA ASP A 38 -0.40 -0.11 -12.45
C ASP A 38 -1.18 1.19 -12.73
N GLY A 39 -0.48 2.30 -12.97
CA GLY A 39 -1.08 3.59 -13.25
C GLY A 39 -1.59 4.31 -11.99
N VAL A 40 -1.13 3.91 -10.81
CA VAL A 40 -1.47 4.57 -9.54
C VAL A 40 -0.54 5.76 -9.28
N ASP A 41 -0.97 6.66 -8.40
CA ASP A 41 -0.14 7.80 -8.00
C ASP A 41 1.01 7.36 -7.08
N VAL A 42 2.20 7.23 -7.66
CA VAL A 42 3.40 6.83 -6.92
C VAL A 42 3.89 7.91 -5.96
N SER A 43 3.48 9.18 -6.12
CA SER A 43 3.95 10.27 -5.26
C SER A 43 3.54 10.09 -3.80
N VAL A 44 2.44 9.37 -3.56
CA VAL A 44 1.91 9.05 -2.23
C VAL A 44 2.90 8.24 -1.38
N TYR A 45 3.65 7.31 -1.99
CA TYR A 45 4.51 6.38 -1.25
C TYR A 45 5.98 6.45 -1.65
N THR A 46 6.37 7.36 -2.55
CA THR A 46 7.77 7.59 -2.93
C THR A 46 8.49 8.40 -1.85
N ASP A 47 8.67 7.78 -0.68
CA ASP A 47 9.37 8.32 0.47
C ASP A 47 10.31 7.24 1.03
N ALA A 48 11.58 7.58 1.18
CA ALA A 48 12.63 6.66 1.61
C ALA A 48 12.43 6.13 3.05
N ARG A 49 11.58 6.77 3.85
CA ARG A 49 11.19 6.30 5.19
C ARG A 49 10.33 5.05 5.15
N PHE A 50 9.67 4.76 4.02
CA PHE A 50 8.93 3.51 3.86
C PHE A 50 9.85 2.38 3.42
N SER A 51 9.76 1.24 4.08
CA SER A 51 10.25 -0.01 3.52
C SER A 51 9.48 -0.38 2.24
N ALA A 52 10.09 -1.17 1.36
CA ALA A 52 9.41 -1.70 0.18
C ALA A 52 8.10 -2.45 0.53
N ALA A 53 8.04 -3.12 1.69
CA ALA A 53 6.83 -3.78 2.16
C ALA A 53 5.70 -2.80 2.50
N GLN A 54 6.01 -1.64 3.09
CA GLN A 54 5.04 -0.56 3.32
C GLN A 54 4.58 0.06 2.00
N MET A 55 5.53 0.40 1.09
CA MET A 55 5.22 0.91 -0.24
C MET A 55 4.27 -0.02 -1.01
N LYS A 56 4.48 -1.34 -0.91
CA LYS A 56 3.59 -2.35 -1.49
C LYS A 56 2.16 -2.26 -0.93
N GLN A 57 1.97 -2.08 0.38
CA GLN A 57 0.61 -1.97 0.95
C GLN A 57 -0.08 -0.69 0.48
N ILE A 58 0.64 0.43 0.37
CA ILE A 58 0.08 1.68 -0.14
C ILE A 58 -0.29 1.53 -1.62
N ARG A 59 0.61 1.00 -2.45
CA ARG A 59 0.35 0.70 -3.88
C ARG A 59 -0.89 -0.17 -4.05
N LEU A 60 -1.00 -1.25 -3.27
CA LEU A 60 -2.15 -2.16 -3.35
C LEU A 60 -3.46 -1.50 -2.90
N GLY A 61 -3.42 -0.55 -1.96
CA GLY A 61 -4.59 0.24 -1.58
C GLY A 61 -5.05 1.16 -2.68
N LEU A 62 -4.12 1.92 -3.26
CA LEU A 62 -4.39 2.79 -4.42
C LEU A 62 -4.96 2.01 -5.61
N LEU A 63 -4.39 0.84 -5.92
CA LEU A 63 -4.88 -0.04 -6.99
C LEU A 63 -6.31 -0.54 -6.74
N GLN A 64 -6.71 -0.64 -5.47
CA GLN A 64 -8.05 -1.06 -5.05
C GLN A 64 -9.02 0.12 -4.88
N GLY A 65 -8.57 1.36 -5.13
CA GLY A 65 -9.37 2.56 -4.91
C GLY A 65 -9.66 2.85 -3.43
N LEU A 66 -8.84 2.32 -2.52
CA LEU A 66 -8.98 2.55 -1.08
C LEU A 66 -8.36 3.89 -0.69
N ASP A 67 -8.92 4.51 0.34
CA ASP A 67 -8.32 5.70 0.95
C ASP A 67 -7.09 5.32 1.78
N VAL A 68 -5.91 5.55 1.22
CA VAL A 68 -4.64 5.18 1.85
C VAL A 68 -4.20 6.16 2.94
N TRP A 69 -4.85 7.31 3.08
CA TRP A 69 -4.53 8.33 4.10
C TRP A 69 -4.54 7.76 5.53
N TYR A 70 -5.35 6.73 5.78
CA TYR A 70 -5.40 6.05 7.08
C TYR A 70 -4.07 5.38 7.47
N TYR A 71 -3.25 4.98 6.49
CA TYR A 71 -2.09 4.13 6.75
C TYR A 71 -0.84 4.45 5.93
N ASP A 72 -0.85 5.49 5.09
CA ASP A 72 0.33 5.99 4.36
C ASP A 72 1.28 6.79 5.28
N ASN A 73 1.54 6.23 6.46
CA ASN A 73 2.40 6.83 7.48
C ASN A 73 3.46 5.82 7.94
N PRO A 74 4.76 6.15 7.89
CA PRO A 74 5.83 5.22 8.21
C PRO A 74 5.84 4.71 9.66
N VAL A 75 5.04 5.31 10.57
CA VAL A 75 4.86 4.81 11.93
C VAL A 75 4.19 3.43 11.98
N PHE A 76 3.40 3.07 10.97
CA PHE A 76 2.80 1.75 10.86
C PHE A 76 3.76 0.81 10.14
N ASN A 77 4.09 -0.33 10.73
CA ASN A 77 4.77 -1.39 10.01
C ASN A 77 3.86 -2.02 8.94
N TYR A 78 4.44 -2.76 8.00
CA TYR A 78 3.70 -3.30 6.86
C TYR A 78 2.58 -4.29 7.24
N LEU A 79 2.67 -4.97 8.40
CA LEU A 79 1.61 -5.87 8.89
C LEU A 79 0.43 -5.06 9.42
N GLN A 80 0.68 -3.97 10.15
CA GLN A 80 -0.36 -3.04 10.57
C GLN A 80 -1.08 -2.42 9.36
N MET A 81 -0.31 -1.92 8.38
CA MET A 81 -0.86 -1.39 7.12
C MET A 81 -1.72 -2.42 6.38
N GLN A 82 -1.32 -3.70 6.39
CA GLN A 82 -2.10 -4.77 5.79
C GLN A 82 -3.46 -4.94 6.47
N GLU A 83 -3.52 -4.93 7.80
CA GLU A 83 -4.79 -5.08 8.53
C GLU A 83 -5.69 -3.86 8.35
N ILE A 84 -5.13 -2.64 8.28
CA ILE A 84 -5.91 -1.44 7.94
C ILE A 84 -6.47 -1.57 6.52
N ARG A 85 -5.66 -1.92 5.53
CA ARG A 85 -6.10 -2.13 4.13
C ARG A 85 -7.19 -3.20 4.01
N TYR A 86 -7.10 -4.29 4.78
CA TYR A 86 -8.14 -5.32 4.78
C TYR A 86 -9.44 -4.84 5.41
N GLY A 87 -9.40 -4.02 6.47
CA GLY A 87 -10.59 -3.40 7.03
C GLY A 87 -11.27 -2.45 6.05
N LEU A 88 -10.49 -1.57 5.41
CA LEU A 88 -11.01 -0.66 4.37
C LEU A 88 -11.66 -1.43 3.21
N ARG A 89 -11.06 -2.53 2.75
CA ARG A 89 -11.66 -3.38 1.71
C ARG A 89 -12.98 -4.03 2.14
N ALA A 90 -13.09 -4.42 3.40
CA ALA A 90 -14.34 -4.97 3.96
C ALA A 90 -15.42 -3.89 4.19
N GLY A 91 -15.08 -2.61 4.01
CA GLY A 91 -15.98 -1.49 4.26
C GLY A 91 -16.40 -1.41 5.72
N ILE A 92 -15.46 -1.68 6.65
CA ILE A 92 -15.63 -1.44 8.08
C ILE A 92 -14.90 -0.13 8.46
N ASP A 93 -15.33 0.49 9.56
CA ASP A 93 -14.63 1.64 10.12
C ASP A 93 -13.32 1.22 10.81
N VAL A 94 -12.19 1.56 10.20
CA VAL A 94 -10.85 1.22 10.70
C VAL A 94 -10.37 2.13 11.82
N SER A 95 -11.04 3.26 12.07
CA SER A 95 -10.63 4.24 13.10
C SER A 95 -10.59 3.61 14.50
N GLN A 96 -11.39 2.57 14.74
CA GLN A 96 -11.47 1.86 16.02
C GLN A 96 -10.18 1.14 16.43
N TYR A 97 -9.29 0.82 15.47
CA TYR A 97 -8.05 0.11 15.75
C TYR A 97 -6.82 0.75 15.11
N LEU A 98 -6.93 2.02 14.70
CA LEU A 98 -5.87 2.77 14.00
C LEU A 98 -4.77 3.30 14.93
N ASP A 99 -4.11 2.42 15.69
CA ASP A 99 -3.08 2.79 16.66
C ASP A 99 -1.71 2.20 16.29
N PRO A 100 -0.69 3.03 16.00
CA PRO A 100 0.67 2.54 15.72
C PRO A 100 1.31 1.76 16.87
N ALA A 101 0.89 1.99 18.12
CA ALA A 101 1.38 1.25 19.28
C ALA A 101 0.73 -0.13 19.41
N LEU A 102 -0.38 -0.38 18.71
CA LEU A 102 -1.10 -1.64 18.75
C LEU A 102 -0.40 -2.69 17.88
N ARG A 103 -0.11 -3.87 18.43
CA ARG A 103 0.45 -4.97 17.64
C ARG A 103 -0.51 -5.37 16.53
N TRP A 104 0.05 -5.75 15.37
CA TRP A 104 -0.76 -6.10 14.20
C TRP A 104 -1.70 -7.29 14.46
N GLU A 105 -1.35 -8.22 15.36
CA GLU A 105 -2.24 -9.33 15.74
C GLU A 105 -3.51 -8.84 16.44
N LEU A 106 -3.40 -7.76 17.23
CA LEU A 106 -4.54 -7.15 17.89
C LEU A 106 -5.37 -6.33 16.90
N MET A 107 -4.74 -5.62 15.95
CA MET A 107 -5.46 -4.99 14.83
C MET A 107 -6.23 -6.02 14.00
N LYS A 108 -5.63 -7.19 13.75
CA LYS A 108 -6.31 -8.32 13.09
C LYS A 108 -7.52 -8.80 13.90
N ALA A 109 -7.39 -8.92 15.22
CA ALA A 109 -8.51 -9.33 16.08
C ALA A 109 -9.66 -8.31 16.02
N TRP A 110 -9.36 -7.01 16.15
CA TRP A 110 -10.35 -5.94 15.99
C TRP A 110 -11.01 -5.95 14.62
N ARG A 111 -10.22 -6.05 13.55
CA ARG A 111 -10.76 -6.14 12.18
C ARG A 111 -11.76 -7.31 12.04
N LEU A 112 -11.42 -8.49 12.55
CA LEU A 112 -12.30 -9.66 12.46
C LEU A 112 -13.57 -9.49 13.30
N TYR A 113 -13.46 -8.91 14.50
CA TYR A 113 -14.61 -8.60 15.33
C TYR A 113 -15.59 -7.65 14.63
N LEU A 114 -15.08 -6.55 14.05
CA LEU A 114 -15.90 -5.54 13.38
C LEU A 114 -16.55 -6.05 12.08
N ILE A 115 -15.92 -7.01 11.40
CA ILE A 115 -16.54 -7.68 10.25
C ILE A 115 -17.77 -8.48 10.70
N VAL A 116 -17.62 -9.29 11.76
CA VAL A 116 -18.74 -10.08 12.31
C VAL A 116 -19.84 -9.19 12.87
N GLU A 117 -19.50 -8.11 13.56
CA GLU A 117 -20.47 -7.15 14.08
C GLU A 117 -21.28 -6.49 12.97
N LYS A 118 -20.62 -6.06 11.88
CA LYS A 118 -21.28 -5.51 10.69
C LYS A 118 -22.23 -6.53 10.07
N GLU A 119 -21.77 -7.75 9.84
CA GLU A 119 -22.59 -8.83 9.24
C GLU A 119 -23.84 -9.12 10.09
N ALA A 120 -23.74 -9.09 11.42
CA ALA A 120 -24.87 -9.31 12.33
C ALA A 120 -25.90 -8.15 12.34
N LEU A 121 -25.51 -6.94 11.93
CA LEU A 121 -26.41 -5.78 11.84
C LEU A 121 -27.13 -5.70 10.48
N ASP A 122 -26.59 -6.36 9.46
CA ASP A 122 -27.13 -6.40 8.11
C ASP A 122 -28.19 -7.54 7.92
N GLU A 123 -28.37 -8.41 8.92
CA GLU A 123 -29.41 -9.47 8.99
C GLU A 123 -30.72 -8.98 9.63
#